data_AF-A0A7C7KYI5-F1
#
_entry.id   AF-A0A7C7KYI5-F1
#
_cell.length_a   1.000
_cell.length_b   1.000
_cell.length_c   1.000
_cell.angle_alpha   90.00
_cell.angle_beta   90.00
_cell.angle_gamma   90.00
#
_symmetry.space_group_name_H-M   'P 1'
#
loop_
_entity.id
_entity.type
_entity.pdbx_description
1 polymer ?
#
loop_
_entity_poly.entity_id
_entity_poly.type
_entity_poly.pdbx_seq_one_letter_code
_entity_poly.pdbx_strand_id
1 'polypeptide(L)'
;MPAKELSPERFELSAIHVHMDFQKGSSDRREEVARWCGEWGIPLRIEEVPLLEMEGEVNCYRCTWNRRKAVFLAADRMGFSKVALGHHADDLLHTALLNLFVHGKLETIPPKRELFRGRITLIRPLTLLSEAELERLARSLGFSGGPSAHTAETPAGNRPGGCGRRWSVSTRRPGTTSCGFWRR
;
A
#
# COMPACT_ATOMS: atom_id res chain seq x y z
N MET A 1 0.31 -5.77 17.05
CA MET A 1 -0.25 -4.93 18.13
C MET A 1 -1.47 -4.22 17.56
N PRO A 2 -2.68 -4.44 18.08
CA PRO A 2 -3.88 -3.84 17.48
C PRO A 2 -3.87 -2.33 17.75
N ALA A 3 -3.95 -1.52 16.70
CA ALA A 3 -3.86 -0.05 16.74
C ALA A 3 -4.84 0.66 17.70
N LYS A 4 -5.87 -0.06 18.18
CA LYS A 4 -6.87 0.43 19.15
C LYS A 4 -6.29 0.78 20.52
N GLU A 5 -5.13 0.24 20.87
CA GLU A 5 -4.57 0.36 22.23
C GLU A 5 -3.72 1.62 22.45
N LEU A 6 -3.34 2.32 21.37
CA LEU A 6 -2.42 3.47 21.42
C LEU A 6 -3.11 4.85 21.40
N SER A 7 -4.41 4.91 21.11
CA SER A 7 -5.16 6.17 21.00
C SER A 7 -6.19 6.30 22.13
N PRO A 8 -6.30 7.48 22.78
CA PRO A 8 -7.38 7.75 23.73
C PRO A 8 -8.78 7.73 23.08
N GLU A 9 -8.83 7.98 21.76
CA GLU A 9 -10.06 7.96 20.96
C GLU A 9 -10.37 6.54 20.46
N ARG A 10 -11.64 6.11 20.59
CA ARG A 10 -12.11 4.85 20.02
C ARG A 10 -12.35 5.02 18.52
N PHE A 11 -11.64 4.28 17.70
CA PHE A 11 -11.85 4.25 16.25
C PHE A 11 -12.03 2.82 15.73
N GLU A 12 -12.83 2.70 14.67
CA GLU A 12 -12.83 1.52 13.81
C GLU A 12 -11.86 1.73 12.65
N LEU A 13 -11.21 0.64 12.26
CA LEU A 13 -10.25 0.62 11.17
C LEU A 13 -10.67 -0.44 10.17
N SER A 14 -10.71 -0.06 8.90
CA SER A 14 -10.86 -0.99 7.79
C SER A 14 -9.90 -0.60 6.67
N ALA A 15 -9.31 -1.61 6.03
CA ALA A 15 -8.43 -1.44 4.89
C ALA A 15 -9.25 -1.49 3.59
N ILE A 16 -8.96 -0.59 2.65
CA ILE A 16 -9.54 -0.58 1.31
C ILE A 16 -8.40 -0.78 0.32
N HIS A 17 -8.46 -1.86 -0.47
CA HIS A 17 -7.52 -2.12 -1.56
C HIS A 17 -8.25 -2.00 -2.89
N VAL A 18 -7.78 -1.10 -3.75
CA VAL A 18 -8.33 -0.93 -5.11
C VAL A 18 -7.44 -1.67 -6.10
N HIS A 19 -8.02 -2.67 -6.76
CA HIS A 19 -7.40 -3.41 -7.85
C HIS A 19 -7.92 -2.86 -9.19
N MET A 20 -7.01 -2.52 -10.08
CA MET A 20 -7.29 -2.12 -11.46
C MET A 20 -6.53 -3.06 -12.39
N ASP A 21 -7.21 -3.52 -13.42
CA ASP A 21 -6.75 -4.45 -14.47
C ASP A 21 -5.78 -3.80 -15.49
N PHE A 22 -4.91 -2.89 -15.04
CA PHE A 22 -3.93 -2.25 -15.90
C PHE A 22 -2.86 -3.29 -16.29
N GLN A 23 -2.86 -3.66 -17.58
CA GLN A 23 -1.93 -4.53 -18.31
C GLN A 23 -1.16 -5.59 -17.50
N LYS A 24 -1.36 -6.88 -17.86
CA LYS A 24 -0.56 -8.05 -17.45
C LYS A 24 0.86 -7.66 -17.01
N GLY A 25 1.10 -7.56 -15.70
CA GLY A 25 2.41 -7.15 -15.17
C GLY A 25 2.36 -6.32 -13.88
N SER A 26 1.23 -5.71 -13.51
CA SER A 26 1.08 -5.24 -12.14
C SER A 26 1.10 -6.44 -11.19
N SER A 27 2.02 -6.45 -10.23
CA SER A 27 2.07 -7.51 -9.22
C SER A 27 0.75 -7.45 -8.45
N ASP A 28 -0.11 -8.42 -8.66
CA ASP A 28 -1.35 -8.55 -7.90
C ASP A 28 -0.99 -8.84 -6.44
N ARG A 29 -1.09 -7.81 -5.60
CA ARG A 29 -0.79 -7.91 -4.16
C ARG A 29 -2.03 -8.19 -3.32
N ARG A 30 -3.17 -8.54 -3.93
CA ARG A 30 -4.43 -8.80 -3.21
C ARG A 30 -4.24 -9.87 -2.13
N GLU A 31 -3.54 -10.95 -2.47
CA GLU A 31 -3.26 -12.05 -1.54
C GLU A 31 -2.36 -11.62 -0.37
N GLU A 32 -1.31 -10.84 -0.63
CA GLU A 32 -0.41 -10.34 0.40
C GLU A 32 -1.11 -9.39 1.36
N VAL A 33 -1.90 -8.45 0.81
CA VAL A 33 -2.68 -7.50 1.61
C VAL A 33 -3.75 -8.24 2.41
N ALA A 34 -4.44 -9.21 1.82
CA ALA A 34 -5.41 -10.04 2.53
C ALA A 34 -4.76 -10.81 3.68
N ARG A 35 -3.57 -11.37 3.48
CA ARG A 35 -2.80 -12.05 4.51
C ARG A 35 -2.44 -11.12 5.66
N TRP A 36 -1.84 -9.95 5.38
CA TRP A 36 -1.48 -8.99 6.43
C TRP A 36 -2.70 -8.49 7.20
N CYS A 37 -3.79 -8.16 6.50
CA CYS A 37 -5.03 -7.74 7.15
C CYS A 37 -5.63 -8.85 8.02
N GLY A 38 -5.55 -10.11 7.59
CA GLY A 38 -5.95 -11.27 8.38
C GLY A 38 -5.11 -11.44 9.64
N GLU A 39 -3.79 -11.36 9.52
CA GLU A 39 -2.84 -11.44 10.66
C GLU A 39 -3.06 -10.34 11.70
N TRP A 40 -3.47 -9.14 11.26
CA TRP A 40 -3.73 -8.00 12.16
C TRP A 40 -5.18 -7.87 12.62
N GLY A 41 -6.08 -8.74 12.13
CA GLY A 41 -7.51 -8.67 12.45
C GLY A 41 -8.19 -7.40 11.92
N ILE A 42 -7.73 -6.85 10.79
CA ILE A 42 -8.30 -5.66 10.17
C ILE A 42 -9.26 -6.09 9.03
N PRO A 43 -10.53 -5.65 9.05
CA PRO A 43 -11.45 -5.88 7.94
C PRO A 43 -10.91 -5.28 6.63
N LEU A 44 -10.75 -6.12 5.60
CA LEU A 44 -10.29 -5.71 4.27
C LEU A 44 -11.44 -5.72 3.27
N ARG A 45 -11.56 -4.62 2.52
CA ARG A 45 -12.44 -4.50 1.36
C ARG A 45 -11.61 -4.35 0.09
N ILE A 46 -11.80 -5.27 -0.85
CA ILE A 46 -11.20 -5.19 -2.18
C ILE A 46 -12.25 -4.62 -3.14
N GLU A 47 -11.90 -3.53 -3.82
CA GLU A 47 -12.72 -2.88 -4.84
C GLU A 47 -12.05 -3.09 -6.20
N GLU A 48 -12.78 -3.70 -7.11
CA GLU A 48 -12.31 -3.94 -8.48
C GLU A 48 -12.87 -2.84 -9.38
N VAL A 49 -11.97 -2.15 -10.08
CA VAL A 49 -12.34 -1.08 -11.01
C VAL A 49 -11.85 -1.51 -12.39
N PRO A 50 -12.75 -2.03 -13.25
CA PRO A 50 -12.38 -2.43 -14.61
C PRO A 50 -12.06 -1.20 -15.45
N LEU A 51 -10.89 -1.20 -16.09
CA LEU A 51 -10.44 -0.15 -17.00
C LEU A 51 -10.98 -0.36 -18.42
N LEU A 52 -11.24 -1.60 -18.82
CA LEU A 52 -11.73 -1.95 -20.16
C LEU A 52 -13.17 -1.47 -20.42
N GLU A 53 -13.96 -1.26 -19.37
CA GLU A 53 -15.33 -0.74 -19.45
C GLU A 53 -15.39 0.79 -19.47
N MET A 54 -14.24 1.46 -19.55
CA MET A 54 -14.15 2.91 -19.46
C MET A 54 -14.17 3.59 -20.84
N GLU A 55 -15.11 4.51 -21.03
CA GLU A 55 -15.18 5.32 -22.25
C GLU A 55 -13.95 6.24 -22.40
N GLY A 56 -13.22 6.10 -23.51
CA GLY A 56 -12.10 6.96 -23.92
C GLY A 56 -10.70 6.41 -23.64
N GLU A 57 -9.67 7.14 -24.05
CA GLU A 57 -8.26 6.73 -23.86
C GLU A 57 -7.88 6.65 -22.38
N VAL A 58 -7.34 5.51 -21.97
CA VAL A 58 -6.84 5.29 -20.61
C VAL A 58 -5.46 5.93 -20.49
N ASN A 59 -5.36 6.99 -19.70
CA ASN A 59 -4.09 7.63 -19.34
C ASN A 59 -3.82 7.53 -17.82
N CYS A 60 -2.56 7.75 -17.42
CA CYS A 60 -2.14 7.65 -16.01
C CYS A 60 -2.92 8.59 -15.07
N TYR A 61 -3.34 9.75 -15.58
CA TYR A 61 -4.17 10.70 -14.85
C TYR A 61 -5.56 10.12 -14.52
N ARG A 62 -6.25 9.56 -15.52
CA ARG A 62 -7.56 8.92 -15.35
C ARG A 62 -7.47 7.71 -14.42
N CYS A 63 -6.45 6.87 -14.59
CA CYS A 63 -6.20 5.73 -13.71
C CYS A 63 -6.09 6.16 -12.23
N THR A 64 -5.24 7.14 -11.94
CA THR A 64 -5.06 7.67 -10.58
C THR A 64 -6.35 8.30 -10.03
N TRP A 65 -7.08 9.04 -10.87
CA TRP A 65 -8.34 9.66 -10.51
C TRP A 65 -9.43 8.63 -10.16
N ASN A 66 -9.57 7.58 -10.97
CA ASN A 66 -10.54 6.51 -10.74
C ASN A 66 -10.22 5.68 -9.51
N ARG A 67 -8.94 5.36 -9.29
CA ARG A 67 -8.49 4.68 -8.07
C ARG A 67 -8.93 5.45 -6.83
N ARG A 68 -8.69 6.77 -6.84
CA ARG A 68 -9.06 7.65 -5.73
C ARG A 68 -10.58 7.78 -5.58
N LYS A 69 -11.33 7.86 -6.69
CA LYS A 69 -12.79 7.85 -6.69
C LYS A 69 -13.34 6.57 -6.05
N ALA A 70 -12.81 5.41 -6.41
CA ALA A 70 -13.23 4.13 -5.85
C ALA A 70 -13.00 4.04 -4.34
N VAL A 71 -11.85 4.51 -3.84
CA VAL A 71 -11.59 4.60 -2.39
C VAL A 71 -12.65 5.45 -1.69
N PHE A 72 -13.01 6.61 -2.25
CA PHE A 72 -13.98 7.51 -1.62
C PHE A 72 -15.40 6.95 -1.63
N LEU A 73 -15.82 6.33 -2.73
CA LEU A 73 -17.12 5.68 -2.81
C LEU A 73 -17.22 4.49 -1.86
N ALA A 74 -16.16 3.70 -1.73
CA ALA A 74 -16.11 2.59 -0.78
C ALA A 74 -16.16 3.09 0.67
N ALA A 75 -15.40 4.12 1.00
CA ALA A 75 -15.42 4.72 2.33
C ALA A 75 -16.81 5.28 2.70
N ASP A 76 -17.48 5.95 1.77
CA ASP A 76 -18.83 6.49 1.94
C ASP A 76 -19.87 5.37 2.15
N ARG A 77 -19.84 4.31 1.32
CA ARG A 77 -20.72 3.13 1.48
C ARG A 77 -20.55 2.44 2.82
N MET A 78 -19.34 2.45 3.37
CA MET A 78 -19.01 1.85 4.66
C MET A 78 -19.28 2.81 5.84
N GLY A 79 -19.68 4.05 5.59
CA GLY A 79 -19.96 5.04 6.63
C GLY A 79 -18.72 5.65 7.31
N PHE A 80 -17.54 5.53 6.71
CA PHE A 80 -16.31 6.10 7.28
C PHE A 80 -16.20 7.59 6.97
N SER A 81 -16.02 8.40 8.02
CA SER A 81 -15.82 9.85 7.90
C SER A 81 -14.37 10.27 7.60
N LYS A 82 -13.41 9.35 7.74
CA LYS A 82 -11.97 9.63 7.61
C LYS A 82 -11.29 8.59 6.73
N VAL A 83 -10.43 9.05 5.83
CA VAL A 83 -9.65 8.20 4.94
C VAL A 83 -8.16 8.53 5.09
N ALA A 84 -7.38 7.54 5.53
CA ALA A 84 -5.93 7.67 5.65
C ALA A 84 -5.25 7.27 4.34
N LEU A 85 -4.34 8.12 3.85
CA LEU A 85 -3.52 7.84 2.66
C LEU A 85 -2.04 7.85 3.03
N GLY A 86 -1.28 6.91 2.48
CA GLY A 86 0.15 6.71 2.78
C GLY A 86 1.12 7.65 2.07
N HIS A 87 0.78 8.94 1.93
CA HIS A 87 1.72 9.91 1.34
C HIS A 87 2.84 10.21 2.33
N HIS A 88 4.08 10.24 1.85
CA HIS A 88 5.28 10.49 2.64
C HIS A 88 5.88 11.88 2.39
N ALA A 89 6.93 12.24 3.12
CA ALA A 89 7.56 13.55 3.02
C ALA A 89 8.05 13.87 1.60
N ASP A 90 8.62 12.90 0.90
CA ASP A 90 9.13 13.09 -0.46
C ASP A 90 8.00 13.33 -1.47
N ASP A 91 6.81 12.73 -1.29
CA ASP A 91 5.64 13.06 -2.12
C ASP A 91 5.22 14.53 -1.99
N LEU A 92 5.31 15.06 -0.77
CA LEU A 92 5.01 16.47 -0.47
C LEU A 92 6.06 17.38 -1.11
N LEU A 93 7.34 17.00 -1.03
CA LEU A 93 8.43 17.72 -1.68
C LEU A 93 8.27 17.72 -3.20
N HIS A 94 8.02 16.55 -3.81
CA HIS A 94 7.77 16.41 -5.25
C HIS A 94 6.60 17.30 -5.69
N THR A 95 5.51 17.30 -4.94
CA THR A 95 4.35 18.15 -5.27
C THR A 95 4.69 19.64 -5.12
N ALA A 96 5.45 20.02 -4.09
CA ALA A 96 5.87 21.41 -3.90
C ALA A 96 6.74 21.90 -5.05
N LEU A 97 7.70 21.07 -5.49
CA LEU A 97 8.57 21.38 -6.62
C LEU A 97 7.78 21.47 -7.93
N LEU A 98 6.87 20.53 -8.19
CA LEU A 98 5.99 20.59 -9.37
C LEU A 98 5.16 21.87 -9.39
N ASN A 99 4.54 22.24 -8.27
CA ASN A 99 3.75 23.47 -8.19
C ASN A 99 4.62 24.73 -8.34
N LEU A 100 5.84 24.73 -7.82
CA LEU A 100 6.77 25.84 -7.96
C LEU A 100 7.19 26.04 -9.41
N PHE A 101 7.60 24.98 -10.11
CA PHE A 101 8.13 25.08 -11.46
C PHE A 101 7.06 25.21 -12.54
N VAL A 102 5.91 24.55 -12.38
CA VAL A 102 4.83 24.56 -13.39
C VAL A 102 3.86 25.71 -13.16
N HIS A 103 3.59 26.06 -11.89
CA HIS A 103 2.56 27.03 -11.54
C HIS A 103 3.10 28.30 -10.87
N GLY A 104 4.41 28.38 -10.57
CA GLY A 104 5.01 29.52 -9.89
C GLY A 104 4.55 29.69 -8.45
N LYS A 105 4.02 28.62 -7.83
CA LYS A 105 3.42 28.67 -6.48
C LYS A 105 4.10 27.70 -5.54
N LEU A 106 4.52 28.19 -4.38
CA LEU A 106 5.06 27.35 -3.31
C LEU A 106 3.91 26.75 -2.49
N GLU A 107 3.25 25.74 -3.04
CA GLU A 107 2.14 25.03 -2.41
C GLU A 107 2.40 23.52 -2.41
N THR A 108 2.07 22.82 -1.31
CA THR A 108 2.20 21.37 -1.20
C THR A 108 0.87 20.69 -0.86
N ILE A 109 0.87 19.37 -0.75
CA ILE A 109 -0.30 18.60 -0.33
C ILE A 109 -0.52 18.77 1.18
N PRO A 110 -1.66 19.31 1.63
CA PRO A 110 -1.92 19.47 3.05
C PRO A 110 -2.06 18.11 3.77
N PRO A 111 -1.57 17.95 5.00
CA PRO A 111 -1.62 16.68 5.74
C PRO A 111 -3.06 16.29 6.13
N LYS A 112 -3.94 17.27 6.35
CA LYS A 112 -5.38 17.10 6.53
C LYS A 112 -6.12 17.86 5.44
N ARG A 113 -7.12 17.23 4.80
CA ARG A 113 -7.99 17.91 3.83
C ARG A 113 -9.43 17.43 3.95
N GLU A 114 -10.35 18.36 4.17
CA GLU A 114 -11.79 18.08 4.19
C GLU A 114 -12.34 18.09 2.75
N LEU A 115 -13.17 17.12 2.43
CA LEU A 115 -13.80 16.93 1.13
C LEU A 115 -15.32 16.80 1.30
N PHE A 116 -16.05 17.08 0.20
CA PHE A 116 -17.51 16.90 0.12
C PHE A 116 -18.28 17.58 1.28
N ARG A 117 -17.91 18.84 1.60
CA ARG A 117 -18.49 19.62 2.70
C ARG A 117 -18.39 18.93 4.07
N GLY A 118 -17.26 18.27 4.32
CA GLY A 118 -16.97 17.62 5.60
C GLY A 118 -17.46 16.17 5.72
N ARG A 119 -18.08 15.59 4.68
CA ARG A 119 -18.47 14.17 4.70
C ARG A 119 -17.27 13.24 4.83
N ILE A 120 -16.17 13.56 4.13
CA ILE A 120 -14.94 12.78 4.18
C ILE A 120 -13.77 13.69 4.49
N THR A 121 -12.97 13.32 5.49
CA THR A 121 -11.71 13.98 5.82
C THR A 121 -10.55 13.09 5.44
N LEU A 122 -9.66 13.60 4.58
CA LEU A 122 -8.39 12.95 4.28
C LEU A 122 -7.36 13.26 5.36
N ILE A 123 -6.66 12.21 5.79
CA ILE A 123 -5.53 12.31 6.71
C ILE A 123 -4.31 11.63 6.10
N ARG A 124 -3.13 12.20 6.30
CA ARG A 124 -1.86 11.67 5.80
C ARG A 124 -0.86 11.56 6.96
N PRO A 125 -0.90 10.46 7.72
CA PRO A 125 -0.09 10.32 8.93
C PRO A 125 1.40 10.18 8.65
N LEU A 126 1.80 9.76 7.44
CA LEU A 126 3.20 9.48 7.09
C LEU A 126 3.95 10.69 6.51
N THR A 127 3.35 11.88 6.52
CA THR A 127 3.91 13.10 5.89
C THR A 127 5.22 13.60 6.50
N LEU A 128 5.55 13.16 7.70
CA LEU A 128 6.80 13.52 8.39
C LEU A 128 7.92 12.50 8.17
N LEU A 129 7.64 11.37 7.52
CA LEU A 129 8.60 10.30 7.29
C LEU A 129 9.11 10.36 5.85
N SER A 130 10.43 10.23 5.69
CA SER A 130 11.05 10.02 4.38
C SER A 130 10.84 8.60 3.87
N GLU A 131 10.95 8.41 2.55
CA GLU A 131 10.91 7.10 1.91
C GLU A 131 11.96 6.16 2.51
N ALA A 132 13.18 6.65 2.75
CA ALA A 132 14.26 5.87 3.36
C ALA A 132 13.91 5.36 4.77
N GLU A 133 13.21 6.17 5.57
CA GLU A 133 12.73 5.75 6.89
C GLU A 133 11.60 4.73 6.79
N LEU A 134 10.66 4.94 5.86
CA LEU A 134 9.57 3.99 5.60
C LEU A 134 10.10 2.64 5.13
N GLU A 135 11.11 2.60 4.28
CA GLU A 135 11.73 1.36 3.87
C GLU A 135 12.44 0.64 5.02
N ARG A 136 13.17 1.39 5.87
CA ARG A 136 13.81 0.82 7.07
C ARG A 136 12.77 0.25 8.03
N LEU A 137 11.69 0.99 8.26
CA LEU A 137 10.56 0.53 9.07
C LEU A 137 9.93 -0.72 8.46
N ALA A 138 9.68 -0.72 7.15
CA ALA A 138 9.08 -1.84 6.44
C ALA A 138 9.92 -3.12 6.58
N ARG A 139 11.25 -3.01 6.39
CA ARG A 139 12.19 -4.13 6.59
C ARG A 139 12.18 -4.63 8.03
N SER A 140 12.15 -3.73 9.02
CA SER A 140 12.13 -4.11 10.44
C SER A 140 10.86 -4.86 10.85
N LEU A 141 9.73 -4.52 10.22
CA LEU A 141 8.43 -5.15 10.43
C LEU A 141 8.23 -6.43 9.59
N GLY A 142 9.22 -6.83 8.79
CA GLY A 142 9.16 -8.04 7.97
C GLY A 142 8.33 -7.91 6.68
N PHE A 143 8.07 -6.68 6.20
CA PHE A 143 7.46 -6.49 4.89
C PHE A 143 8.50 -6.67 3.79
N SER A 144 8.41 -7.78 3.06
CA SER A 144 9.24 -8.06 1.89
C SER A 144 8.60 -7.43 0.63
N GLY A 145 9.05 -6.23 0.25
CA GLY A 145 8.58 -5.56 -0.97
C GLY A 145 8.25 -4.09 -0.75
N GLY A 146 9.24 -3.28 -0.35
CA GLY A 146 9.09 -1.84 -0.19
C GLY A 146 8.57 -1.13 -1.46
N PRO A 147 8.20 0.16 -1.36
CA PRO A 147 7.67 0.95 -2.49
C PRO A 147 8.57 0.93 -3.74
N SER A 148 9.88 0.68 -3.55
CA SER A 148 10.90 0.51 -4.59
C SER A 148 10.86 -0.83 -5.36
N ALA A 149 9.88 -1.71 -5.12
CA ALA A 149 9.70 -2.96 -5.89
C ALA A 149 9.34 -2.72 -7.37
N HIS A 150 8.91 -1.50 -7.74
CA HIS A 150 8.67 -1.11 -9.13
C HIS A 150 9.92 -0.58 -9.85
N THR A 151 11.00 -0.28 -9.11
CA THR A 151 12.32 0.11 -9.63
C THR A 151 13.32 -1.05 -9.62
N ALA A 152 12.88 -2.28 -9.37
CA ALA A 152 13.70 -3.44 -9.66
C ALA A 152 13.82 -3.58 -11.17
N GLU A 153 14.85 -2.95 -11.72
CA GLU A 153 15.44 -3.31 -13.00
C GLU A 153 15.44 -4.84 -13.12
N THR A 154 14.83 -5.34 -14.19
CA THR A 154 14.99 -6.72 -14.64
C THR A 154 16.47 -7.08 -14.53
N PRO A 155 16.89 -8.04 -13.68
CA PRO A 155 18.29 -8.39 -13.65
C PRO A 155 18.62 -9.05 -14.99
N ALA A 156 19.46 -8.37 -15.75
CA ALA A 156 20.07 -8.89 -16.94
C ALA A 156 20.67 -10.27 -16.65
N GLY A 157 20.28 -11.25 -17.45
CA GLY A 157 21.16 -12.30 -17.97
C GLY A 157 21.98 -13.15 -17.00
N ASN A 158 21.64 -14.44 -17.04
CA ASN A 158 22.57 -15.58 -17.05
C ASN A 158 23.03 -16.17 -15.69
N ARG A 159 22.43 -17.30 -15.33
CA ARG A 159 23.12 -18.41 -14.60
C ARG A 159 24.09 -19.09 -15.59
N PRO A 160 25.09 -19.92 -15.20
CA PRO A 160 25.45 -20.42 -13.87
C PRO A 160 26.95 -20.31 -13.52
N GLY A 161 27.31 -20.40 -12.24
CA GLY A 161 28.69 -20.72 -11.84
C GLY A 161 29.12 -20.18 -10.49
N GLY A 162 29.53 -21.10 -9.60
CA GLY A 162 30.64 -20.85 -8.68
C GLY A 162 30.36 -20.14 -7.36
N CYS A 163 30.12 -20.95 -6.32
CA CYS A 163 30.90 -20.96 -5.08
C CYS A 163 31.17 -19.61 -4.34
N GLY A 164 30.62 -19.46 -3.12
CA GLY A 164 31.40 -18.85 -2.04
C GLY A 164 30.65 -18.10 -0.94
N ARG A 165 30.52 -18.78 0.22
CA ARG A 165 30.33 -18.26 1.60
C ARG A 165 28.90 -17.88 1.99
N ARG A 166 28.13 -18.79 2.60
CA ARG A 166 28.17 -19.30 4.00
C ARG A 166 27.70 -18.28 5.03
N TRP A 167 26.44 -18.42 5.44
CA TRP A 167 26.04 -18.27 6.85
C TRP A 167 25.41 -19.59 7.28
N SER A 168 25.91 -20.13 8.39
CA SER A 168 25.57 -21.44 8.93
C SER A 168 25.20 -21.30 10.40
N VAL A 169 24.09 -21.90 10.82
CA VAL A 169 23.80 -22.55 12.13
C VAL A 169 22.47 -23.30 11.86
N SER A 170 22.41 -24.61 11.56
CA SER A 170 22.53 -25.81 12.42
C SER A 170 21.58 -25.74 13.64
N THR A 171 20.51 -26.52 13.77
CA THR A 171 20.50 -27.99 13.97
C THR A 171 19.09 -28.58 13.87
N ARG A 172 19.04 -29.86 13.49
CA ARG A 172 18.00 -30.92 13.68
C ARG A 172 16.93 -31.13 12.59
N ARG A 173 17.20 -32.16 11.77
CA ARG A 173 16.25 -33.11 11.15
C ARG A 173 16.07 -34.33 12.09
N PRO A 174 15.25 -35.38 11.80
CA PRO A 174 14.12 -35.51 10.87
C PRO A 174 12.86 -36.20 11.48
N GLY A 175 11.74 -36.11 10.76
CA GLY A 175 10.79 -37.23 10.64
C GLY A 175 9.54 -37.18 11.52
N THR A 176 8.38 -36.93 10.92
CA THR A 176 7.30 -37.92 10.83
C THR A 176 6.19 -37.40 9.91
N THR A 177 5.81 -38.27 8.99
CA THR A 177 4.60 -38.21 8.20
C THR A 177 3.40 -38.47 9.12
N SER A 178 2.44 -37.56 9.23
CA SER A 178 1.04 -37.90 9.51
C SER A 178 0.09 -36.71 9.40
N CYS A 179 -0.98 -36.96 8.64
CA CYS A 179 -2.37 -36.51 8.80
C CYS A 179 -2.71 -35.47 9.87
N GLY A 180 -3.55 -34.50 9.48
CA GLY A 180 -4.33 -33.74 10.45
C GLY A 180 -5.19 -32.63 9.83
N PHE A 181 -6.20 -33.01 9.02
CA PHE A 181 -7.42 -32.22 8.89
C PHE A 181 -7.96 -31.91 10.29
N TRP A 182 -8.23 -30.67 10.68
CA TRP A 182 -9.31 -30.34 11.62
C TRP A 182 -9.75 -28.89 11.43
N ARG A 183 -11.00 -28.74 11.00
CA ARG A 183 -11.86 -27.57 11.26
C ARG A 183 -12.20 -27.54 12.75
N ARG A 184 -12.15 -26.37 13.36
CA ARG A 184 -13.31 -25.71 13.98
C ARG A 184 -13.07 -24.21 13.99
#